data_AF-A0A0E3QLU7-F1
#
_entry.id   AF-A0A0E3QLU7-F1
#
_cell.length_a   1.000
_cell.length_b   1.000
_cell.length_c   1.000
_cell.angle_alpha   90.00
_cell.angle_beta   90.00
_cell.angle_gamma   90.00
#
_symmetry.space_group_name_H-M   'P 1'
#
loop_
_entity.id
_entity.type
_entity.pdbx_description
1 polymer ?
#
loop_
_entity_poly.entity_id
_entity_poly.type
_entity_poly.pdbx_seq_one_letter_code
_entity_poly.pdbx_strand_id
1 'polypeptide(L)'
;MSLLTADFQVFEKKLSSVIDSARSLEEIEAWIRSQQGVESVQLADYLMKSNPPQREFFVEFCMQDGSKIKKVINIFELGNQQFKFHELRDE
;
A
#
# COMPACT_ATOMS: atom_id res chain seq x y z
N MET A 1 6.61 -16.00 17.14
CA MET A 1 6.22 -15.43 15.83
C MET A 1 5.01 -14.54 16.10
N SER A 2 5.19 -13.23 16.10
CA SER A 2 4.09 -12.30 16.34
C SER A 2 3.08 -12.44 15.20
N LEU A 3 1.79 -12.56 15.52
CA LEU A 3 0.68 -12.65 14.55
C LEU A 3 0.81 -11.56 13.46
N LEU A 4 1.23 -10.37 13.88
CA LEU A 4 1.46 -9.19 13.04
C LEU A 4 2.38 -9.45 11.83
N THR A 5 3.50 -10.15 12.00
CA THR A 5 4.46 -10.33 10.90
C THR A 5 3.92 -11.27 9.81
N ALA A 6 3.15 -12.28 10.20
CA ALA A 6 2.51 -13.20 9.27
C ALA A 6 1.35 -12.51 8.52
N ASP A 7 0.56 -11.69 9.21
CA ASP A 7 -0.54 -10.93 8.62
C ASP A 7 -0.05 -9.91 7.59
N PHE A 8 1.03 -9.18 7.87
CA PHE A 8 1.60 -8.22 6.91
C PHE A 8 2.25 -8.89 5.70
N GLN A 9 2.89 -10.05 5.85
CA GLN A 9 3.42 -10.79 4.68
C GLN A 9 2.30 -11.28 3.75
N VAL A 10 1.15 -11.69 4.30
CA VAL A 10 -0.02 -12.07 3.50
C VAL A 10 -0.64 -10.84 2.83
N PHE A 11 -0.76 -9.74 3.57
CA PHE A 11 -1.21 -8.46 3.02
C PHE A 11 -0.31 -8.01 1.87
N GLU A 12 1.01 -8.01 2.04
CA GLU A 12 2.00 -7.60 1.03
C GLU A 12 1.89 -8.44 -0.25
N LYS A 13 1.76 -9.77 -0.12
CA LYS A 13 1.57 -10.66 -1.28
C LYS A 13 0.30 -10.34 -2.06
N LYS A 14 -0.82 -10.11 -1.35
CA LYS A 14 -2.10 -9.73 -2.00
C LYS A 14 -2.01 -8.35 -2.63
N LEU A 15 -1.41 -7.40 -1.91
CA LEU A 15 -1.21 -6.03 -2.36
C LEU A 15 -0.40 -5.99 -3.65
N SER A 16 0.70 -6.75 -3.74
CA SER A 16 1.51 -6.86 -4.96
C SER A 16 0.68 -7.34 -6.14
N SER A 17 -0.14 -8.38 -5.97
CA SER A 17 -1.01 -8.87 -7.05
C SER A 17 -2.07 -7.87 -7.46
N VAL A 18 -2.62 -7.09 -6.52
CA VAL A 18 -3.63 -6.07 -6.81
C VAL A 18 -3.01 -4.91 -7.57
N ILE A 19 -1.87 -4.39 -7.11
CA ILE A 19 -1.19 -3.27 -7.77
C ILE A 19 -0.80 -3.65 -9.20
N ASP A 20 -0.24 -4.84 -9.41
CA ASP A 20 0.20 -5.29 -10.72
C ASP A 20 -0.97 -5.50 -11.72
N SER A 21 -2.21 -5.57 -11.24
CA SER A 21 -3.42 -5.72 -12.07
C SER A 21 -4.36 -4.51 -12.09
N ALA A 22 -4.09 -3.50 -11.24
CA ALA A 22 -4.91 -2.30 -11.13
C ALA A 22 -4.79 -1.42 -12.36
N ARG A 23 -5.87 -0.73 -12.72
CA ARG A 23 -5.94 0.18 -13.86
C ARG A 23 -5.99 1.65 -13.44
N SER A 24 -6.13 1.92 -12.15
CA SER A 24 -6.01 3.27 -11.59
C SER A 24 -5.50 3.26 -10.15
N LEU A 25 -5.00 4.41 -9.72
CA LEU A 25 -4.64 4.65 -8.31
C LEU A 25 -5.86 4.53 -7.40
N GLU A 26 -7.04 4.92 -7.89
CA GLU A 26 -8.31 4.81 -7.16
C GLU A 26 -8.69 3.35 -6.88
N GLU A 27 -8.43 2.42 -7.81
CA GLU A 27 -8.65 0.99 -7.59
C GLU A 27 -7.72 0.44 -6.50
N ILE A 28 -6.44 0.84 -6.52
CA ILE A 28 -5.47 0.47 -5.50
C ILE A 28 -5.91 1.01 -4.13
N GLU A 29 -6.28 2.29 -4.07
CA GLU A 29 -6.73 2.95 -2.85
C GLU A 29 -7.99 2.28 -2.28
N ALA A 30 -9.00 2.03 -3.12
CA ALA A 30 -10.24 1.38 -2.72
C ALA A 30 -9.98 -0.03 -2.16
N TRP A 31 -9.08 -0.79 -2.79
CA TRP A 31 -8.67 -2.09 -2.27
C TRP A 31 -8.00 -1.99 -0.90
N ILE A 32 -7.04 -1.07 -0.72
CA ILE A 32 -6.37 -0.86 0.57
C ILE A 32 -7.41 -0.50 1.65
N ARG A 33 -8.31 0.45 1.37
CA ARG A 33 -9.37 0.88 2.31
C ARG A 33 -10.33 -0.24 2.70
N SER A 34 -10.52 -1.22 1.82
CA SER A 34 -11.38 -2.38 2.11
C SER A 34 -10.73 -3.44 3.02
N GLN A 35 -9.43 -3.33 3.30
CA GLN A 35 -8.75 -4.29 4.17
C GLN A 35 -9.14 -4.08 5.63
N GLN A 36 -9.31 -5.18 6.35
CA GLN A 36 -9.66 -5.13 7.76
C GLN A 36 -8.56 -4.43 8.56
N GLY A 37 -8.99 -3.54 9.46
CA GLY A 37 -8.08 -2.79 10.33
C GLY A 37 -7.50 -1.54 9.68
N VAL A 38 -7.74 -1.25 8.41
CA VAL A 38 -7.34 0.03 7.82
C VAL A 38 -8.25 1.15 8.33
N GLU A 39 -7.66 2.12 9.01
CA GLU A 39 -8.36 3.30 9.54
C GLU A 39 -8.28 4.47 8.56
N SER A 40 -7.13 4.69 7.94
CA SER A 40 -6.94 5.73 6.94
C SER A 40 -5.99 5.33 5.83
N VAL A 41 -6.21 5.91 4.65
CA VAL A 41 -5.35 5.81 3.47
C VAL A 41 -5.20 7.20 2.90
N GLN A 42 -3.98 7.62 2.58
CA GLN A 42 -3.69 8.87 1.93
C GLN A 42 -2.71 8.63 0.79
N LEU A 43 -3.08 9.02 -0.42
CA LEU A 43 -2.17 9.07 -1.55
C LEU A 43 -1.25 10.29 -1.41
N ALA A 44 0.04 10.12 -1.67
CA ALA A 44 0.98 11.22 -1.72
C ALA A 44 0.62 12.22 -2.84
N ASP A 45 0.54 13.49 -2.48
CA ASP A 45 0.29 14.60 -3.43
C ASP A 45 1.49 14.89 -4.35
N TYR A 46 2.58 14.11 -4.20
CA TYR A 46 3.79 14.23 -4.97
C TYR A 46 4.11 12.94 -5.72
N LEU A 47 4.93 13.07 -6.77
CA LEU A 47 5.55 11.96 -7.48
C LEU A 47 7.05 12.04 -7.20
N MET A 48 7.64 10.95 -6.70
CA MET A 48 9.07 10.92 -6.41
C MET A 48 9.86 10.97 -7.71
N LYS A 49 10.89 11.83 -7.75
CA LYS A 49 11.83 11.95 -8.87
C LYS A 49 12.77 10.72 -8.93
N SER A 50 12.21 9.62 -9.41
CA SER A 50 12.88 8.33 -9.62
C SER A 50 12.60 7.84 -11.06
N ASN A 51 13.34 6.83 -11.51
CA ASN A 51 13.13 6.21 -12.81
C ASN A 51 13.05 4.68 -12.66
N PRO A 52 11.86 4.06 -12.81
CA PRO A 52 10.57 4.69 -13.13
C PRO A 52 10.03 5.56 -11.97
N PRO A 53 9.12 6.51 -12.24
CA PRO A 53 8.51 7.35 -11.21
C PRO A 53 7.84 6.52 -10.12
N GLN A 54 7.89 7.00 -8.88
CA GLN A 54 7.30 6.33 -7.72
C GLN A 54 6.27 7.20 -7.03
N ARG A 55 5.26 6.55 -6.45
CA ARG A 55 4.22 7.18 -5.65
C ARG A 55 3.95 6.36 -4.41
N GLU A 56 3.47 7.03 -3.36
CA GLU A 56 3.31 6.44 -2.04
C GLU A 56 1.86 6.53 -1.56
N PHE A 57 1.39 5.47 -0.90
CA PHE A 57 0.21 5.50 -0.05
C PHE A 57 0.64 5.41 1.40
N PHE A 58 0.22 6.37 2.21
CA PHE A 58 0.32 6.32 3.67
C PHE A 58 -0.92 5.62 4.22
N VAL A 59 -0.71 4.55 4.98
CA VAL A 59 -1.79 3.69 5.49
C VAL A 59 -1.65 3.58 6.99
N GLU A 60 -2.72 3.92 7.72
CA GLU A 60 -2.81 3.69 9.16
C GLU A 60 -3.71 2.47 9.43
N PHE A 61 -3.18 1.53 10.20
CA PHE A 61 -3.88 0.34 10.67
C PHE A 61 -4.20 0.47 12.16
N CYS A 62 -5.42 0.18 12.54
CA CYS A 62 -5.86 -0.02 13.92
C CYS A 62 -5.85 -1.51 14.24
N MET A 63 -5.04 -1.88 15.23
CA MET A 63 -4.85 -3.25 15.70
C MET A 63 -5.96 -3.65 16.67
N GLN A 64 -6.08 -4.96 16.92
CA GLN A 64 -7.09 -5.50 17.84
C GLN A 64 -6.91 -5.02 19.29
N ASP A 65 -5.69 -4.67 19.68
CA ASP A 65 -5.37 -4.08 20.99
C ASP A 65 -5.58 -2.55 21.05
N GLY A 66 -6.07 -1.95 19.96
CA GLY A 66 -6.26 -0.50 19.82
C GLY A 66 -4.99 0.27 19.48
N SER A 67 -3.85 -0.40 19.31
CA SER A 67 -2.63 0.25 18.84
C SER A 67 -2.73 0.66 17.37
N LYS A 68 -2.03 1.72 17.00
CA LYS A 68 -1.98 2.23 15.62
C LYS A 68 -0.61 1.93 15.01
N ILE A 69 -0.61 1.37 13.80
CA ILE A 69 0.60 1.11 13.03
C ILE A 69 0.48 1.83 11.69
N LYS A 70 1.53 2.56 11.32
CA LYS A 70 1.59 3.26 10.04
C LYS A 70 2.54 2.54 9.10
N LYS A 71 2.11 2.40 7.85
CA LYS A 71 2.89 1.82 6.77
C LYS A 71 2.86 2.73 5.56
N VAL A 72 3.94 2.68 4.80
CA VAL A 72 4.06 3.31 3.49
C VAL A 72 4.08 2.21 2.44
N ILE A 73 3.13 2.26 1.51
CA ILE A 73 3.12 1.43 0.30
C ILE A 73 3.72 2.26 -0.82
N ASN A 74 4.86 1.84 -1.33
CA ASN A 74 5.49 2.46 -2.48
C ASN A 74 5.20 1.65 -3.74
N ILE A 75 4.84 2.36 -4.80
CA ILE A 75 4.56 1.78 -6.12
C ILE A 75 5.32 2.52 -7.21
N PHE A 76 5.68 1.80 -8.26
CA PHE A 76 6.12 2.38 -9.52
C PHE A 76 4.94 2.72 -10.42
N GLU A 77 4.98 3.89 -11.05
CA GLU A 77 4.09 4.28 -12.15
C GLU A 77 4.83 4.05 -13.47
N LEU A 78 4.50 2.94 -14.16
CA LEU A 78 5.20 2.51 -15.38
C LEU A 78 4.67 3.18 -16.66
N GLY A 79 3.65 4.02 -16.54
CA GLY A 79 2.91 4.61 -17.67
C GLY A 79 1.81 3.69 -18.20
N ASN A 80 0.96 4.22 -19.08
CA ASN A 80 -0.18 3.48 -19.66
C ASN A 80 -1.07 2.77 -18.61
N GLN A 81 -1.27 3.41 -17.45
CA GLN A 81 -2.06 2.85 -16.34
C GLN A 81 -1.51 1.53 -15.79
N GLN A 82 -0.19 1.29 -15.93
CA GLN A 82 0.49 0.15 -15.33
C GLN A 82 1.20 0.58 -14.06
N PHE A 83 0.93 -0.16 -12.99
CA PHE A 83 1.56 0.02 -11.70
C PHE A 83 2.34 -1.23 -11.35
N LYS A 84 3.36 -1.08 -10.51
CA LYS A 84 4.09 -2.22 -9.95
C LYS A 84 4.37 -1.98 -8.49
N PHE A 85 4.14 -2.99 -7.68
CA PHE A 85 4.52 -2.94 -6.27
C PHE A 85 6.05 -2.83 -6.14
N HIS A 86 6.51 -1.87 -5.34
CA HIS A 86 7.92 -1.69 -5.04
C HIS A 86 8.26 -2.20 -3.64
N GLU A 87 7.64 -1.62 -2.62
CA GLU A 87 7.89 -1.99 -1.23
C GLU A 87 6.74 -1.60 -0.30
N LEU A 88 6.69 -2.30 0.85
CA LEU A 88 5.87 -1.97 2.01
C LEU A 88 6.83 -1.75 3.18
N ARG A 89 6.84 -0.54 3.77
CA ARG A 89 7.74 -0.19 4.87
C ARG A 89 7.00 0.50 6.01
N ASP A 90 7.62 0.53 7.18
CA ASP A 90 7.16 1.38 8.29
C ASP A 90 7.34 2.87 7.94
N GLU A 91 6.42 3.71 8.44
CA GLU A 91 6.55 5.19 8.37
C GLU A 91 7.62 5.70 9.35
#